data_AF-A0A829Q2R6-F1
#
_entry.id   AF-A0A829Q2R6-F1
#
_cell.length_a   1.000
_cell.length_b   1.000
_cell.length_c   1.000
_cell.angle_alpha   90.00
_cell.angle_beta   90.00
_cell.angle_gamma   90.00
#
_symmetry.space_group_name_H-M   'P 1'
#
loop_
_entity.id
_entity.type
_entity.pdbx_description
1 polymer ?
#
loop_
_entity_poly.entity_id
_entity_poly.type
_entity_poly.pdbx_seq_one_letter_code
_entity_poly.pdbx_strand_id
1 'polypeptide(L)'
;MTNLLRRYTPVNAAWLYGPFLTEIAEPPAIHCLYWVEDLELDKANLDPDAHNMLRAFASPGEVHKVVGVDVDTRLAAWHCQPDTQIDDNYYAEYLYSRGQVDDVLQRRRSGTAGSAPVRLDALPRRGYLEVTLDDYT
;
A
#
# COMPACT_ATOMS: atom_id res chain seq x y z
N MET A 1 13.69 -5.88 3.23
CA MET A 1 12.56 -5.00 3.64
C MET A 1 11.29 -5.80 3.94
N THR A 2 10.69 -6.54 2.99
CA THR A 2 9.49 -7.37 3.27
C THR A 2 9.69 -8.35 4.44
N ASN A 3 10.84 -9.05 4.50
CA ASN A 3 11.17 -9.95 5.62
C ASN A 3 11.30 -9.24 6.98
N LEU A 4 11.49 -7.91 7.02
CA LEU A 4 11.49 -7.15 8.27
C LEU A 4 10.07 -6.94 8.76
N LEU A 5 9.15 -6.53 7.87
CA LEU A 5 7.73 -6.38 8.20
C LEU A 5 7.10 -7.72 8.62
N ARG A 6 7.43 -8.80 7.90
CA ARG A 6 6.95 -10.18 8.19
C ARG A 6 7.35 -10.72 9.57
N ARG A 7 8.27 -10.07 10.29
CA ARG A 7 8.59 -10.44 11.69
C ARG A 7 7.53 -9.99 12.67
N TYR A 8 6.74 -8.98 12.30
CA TYR A 8 5.77 -8.33 13.20
C TYR A 8 4.33 -8.63 12.80
N THR A 9 4.07 -8.92 11.53
CA THR A 9 2.72 -9.27 11.05
C THR A 9 2.80 -10.08 9.74
N PRO A 10 1.89 -11.04 9.49
CA PRO A 10 1.76 -11.70 8.19
C PRO A 10 1.50 -10.67 7.08
N VAL A 11 2.13 -10.81 5.91
CA VAL A 11 1.95 -9.86 4.81
C VAL A 11 1.37 -10.61 3.63
N ASN A 12 0.10 -10.35 3.31
CA ASN A 12 -0.65 -11.09 2.31
C ASN A 12 -0.15 -10.77 0.89
N ALA A 13 -0.06 -9.47 0.57
CA ALA A 13 0.31 -9.02 -0.76
C ALA A 13 1.11 -7.71 -0.72
N ALA A 14 1.81 -7.42 -1.81
CA ALA A 14 2.41 -6.13 -2.08
C ALA A 14 2.01 -5.62 -3.46
N TRP A 15 1.59 -4.37 -3.53
CA TRP A 15 1.36 -3.67 -4.78
C TRP A 15 2.58 -2.78 -5.08
N LEU A 16 3.29 -3.10 -6.14
CA LEU A 16 4.36 -2.25 -6.67
C LEU A 16 3.75 -1.26 -7.66
N TYR A 17 4.03 0.02 -7.50
CA TYR A 17 3.46 1.07 -8.34
C TYR A 17 4.42 2.23 -8.57
N GLY A 18 3.99 3.20 -9.38
CA GLY A 18 4.72 4.44 -9.59
C GLY A 18 5.72 4.39 -10.74
N PRO A 19 6.68 5.34 -10.76
CA PRO A 19 7.53 5.56 -11.93
C PRO A 19 8.49 4.41 -12.23
N PHE A 20 8.80 3.57 -11.25
CA PHE A 20 9.62 2.37 -11.43
C PHE A 20 9.06 1.40 -12.48
N LEU A 21 7.74 1.33 -12.62
CA LEU A 21 7.07 0.47 -13.61
C LEU A 21 6.84 1.17 -14.95
N THR A 22 7.60 2.23 -15.24
CA THR A 22 7.44 3.04 -16.46
C THR A 22 8.77 3.14 -17.20
N GLU A 23 8.79 3.83 -18.33
CA GLU A 23 9.97 4.00 -19.19
C GLU A 23 11.04 4.96 -18.63
N ILE A 24 10.94 5.39 -17.37
CA ILE A 24 11.94 6.26 -16.74
C ILE A 24 13.22 5.46 -16.47
N ALA A 25 14.34 5.91 -17.04
CA ALA A 25 15.63 5.20 -16.95
C ALA A 25 16.16 5.08 -15.51
N GLU A 26 16.01 6.13 -14.70
CA GLU A 26 16.47 6.18 -13.31
C GLU A 26 15.29 6.61 -12.42
N PRO A 27 14.39 5.67 -12.05
CA PRO A 27 13.30 5.98 -11.16
C PRO A 27 13.83 6.30 -9.75
N PRO A 28 13.32 7.34 -9.08
CA PRO A 28 13.89 7.81 -7.81
C PRO A 28 13.63 6.86 -6.63
N ALA A 29 12.55 6.08 -6.69
CA ALA A 29 12.21 5.05 -5.71
C ALA A 29 11.23 4.03 -6.30
N ILE A 30 11.25 2.83 -5.74
CA ILE A 30 10.17 1.85 -5.90
C ILE A 30 9.07 2.23 -4.92
N HIS A 31 7.81 2.31 -5.34
CA HIS A 31 6.71 2.48 -4.40
C HIS A 31 6.04 1.14 -4.14
N CYS A 32 5.85 0.80 -2.86
CA CYS A 32 5.32 -0.48 -2.43
C CYS A 32 4.19 -0.25 -1.40
N LEU A 33 2.98 -0.69 -1.72
CA LEU A 33 1.87 -0.76 -0.78
C LEU A 33 1.75 -2.20 -0.28
N TYR A 34 1.99 -2.42 1.00
CA TYR A 34 1.77 -3.71 1.64
C TYR A 34 0.34 -3.85 2.11
N TRP A 35 -0.25 -5.02 1.85
CA TRP A 35 -1.55 -5.42 2.36
C TRP A 35 -1.38 -6.45 3.47
N VAL A 36 -2.02 -6.17 4.59
CA VAL A 36 -2.04 -7.00 5.78
C VAL A 36 -3.46 -7.10 6.27
N GLU A 37 -3.90 -8.28 6.70
CA GLU A 37 -5.20 -8.47 7.33
C GLU A 37 -5.39 -7.50 8.52
N ASP A 38 -6.56 -6.85 8.58
CA ASP A 38 -6.86 -5.88 9.63
C ASP A 38 -6.79 -6.46 11.04
N LEU A 39 -7.27 -7.68 11.25
CA LEU A 39 -7.16 -8.39 12.54
C LEU A 39 -5.70 -8.60 12.96
N GLU A 40 -4.81 -8.89 12.01
CA GLU A 40 -3.38 -9.06 12.29
C GLU A 40 -2.68 -7.73 12.54
N LEU A 41 -3.11 -6.65 11.89
CA LEU A 41 -2.67 -5.29 12.22
C LEU A 41 -3.11 -4.89 13.63
N ASP A 42 -4.34 -5.15 14.00
CA ASP A 42 -4.87 -4.83 15.32
C ASP A 42 -4.11 -5.58 16.41
N LYS A 43 -3.85 -6.89 16.21
CA LYS A 43 -3.01 -7.69 17.12
C LYS A 43 -1.60 -7.15 17.23
N ALA A 44 -0.95 -6.86 16.09
CA ALA A 44 0.42 -6.36 16.07
C ALA A 44 0.53 -4.97 16.74
N ASN A 45 -0.49 -4.12 16.60
CA ASN A 45 -0.52 -2.81 17.26
C ASN A 45 -0.59 -2.87 18.80
N LEU A 46 -0.92 -4.02 19.39
CA LEU A 46 -0.88 -4.20 20.84
C LEU A 46 0.56 -4.30 21.39
N ASP A 47 1.52 -4.67 20.55
CA ASP A 47 2.95 -4.67 20.89
C ASP A 47 3.59 -3.32 20.49
N PRO A 48 4.17 -2.56 21.43
CA PRO A 48 4.81 -1.27 21.14
C PRO A 48 5.92 -1.35 20.07
N ASP A 49 6.69 -2.44 20.03
CA ASP A 49 7.79 -2.57 19.07
C ASP A 49 7.24 -2.81 17.65
N ALA A 50 6.27 -3.71 17.52
CA ALA A 50 5.53 -3.92 16.29
C ALA A 50 4.82 -2.65 15.82
N HIS A 51 4.13 -1.94 16.72
CA HIS A 51 3.45 -0.67 16.40
C HIS A 51 4.40 0.36 15.78
N ASN A 52 5.59 0.55 16.37
CA ASN A 52 6.59 1.48 15.83
C ASN A 52 7.07 1.06 14.44
N MET A 53 7.24 -0.25 14.22
CA MET A 53 7.62 -0.77 12.91
C MET A 53 6.50 -0.56 11.87
N LEU A 54 5.25 -0.88 12.20
CA LEU A 54 4.10 -0.66 11.33
C LEU A 54 3.97 0.82 10.95
N ARG A 55 4.18 1.73 11.91
CA ARG A 55 4.17 3.18 11.65
C ARG A 55 5.26 3.60 10.68
N ALA A 56 6.46 3.03 10.79
CA ALA A 56 7.55 3.30 9.86
C ALA A 56 7.20 2.81 8.45
N PHE A 57 6.62 1.62 8.31
CA PHE A 57 6.20 1.09 7.01
C PHE A 57 5.00 1.84 6.39
N ALA A 58 4.12 2.42 7.22
CA ALA A 58 3.00 3.24 6.77
C ALA A 58 3.44 4.65 6.31
N SER A 59 4.64 5.09 6.70
CA SER A 59 5.15 6.44 6.44
C SER A 59 6.16 6.44 5.29
N PRO A 60 5.86 7.07 4.14
CA PRO A 60 6.80 7.15 3.01
C PRO A 60 8.15 7.74 3.43
N GLY A 61 9.25 7.17 2.91
CA GLY A 61 10.62 7.58 3.22
C GLY A 61 11.20 7.12 4.57
N GLU A 62 10.41 6.65 5.53
CA GLU A 62 10.94 6.24 6.85
C GLU A 62 11.74 4.94 6.78
N VAL A 63 11.27 3.95 6.00
CA VAL A 63 12.00 2.69 5.83
C VAL A 63 13.33 2.93 5.10
N HIS A 64 13.33 3.76 4.05
CA HIS A 64 14.55 4.14 3.31
C HIS A 64 15.66 4.65 4.24
N LYS A 65 15.32 5.54 5.19
CA LYS A 65 16.28 6.10 6.17
C LYS A 65 16.99 5.02 7.00
N VAL A 66 16.36 3.87 7.21
CA VAL A 66 16.87 2.78 8.06
C VAL A 66 17.61 1.73 7.24
N VAL A 67 17.09 1.36 6.06
CA VAL A 67 17.64 0.24 5.27
C VAL A 67 18.53 0.67 4.10
N GLY A 68 18.55 1.95 3.74
CA GLY A 68 19.39 2.49 2.66
C GLY A 68 18.99 2.05 1.25
N VAL A 69 17.74 1.60 1.07
CA VAL A 69 17.18 1.19 -0.23
C VAL A 69 16.13 2.21 -0.64
N ASP A 70 16.13 2.62 -1.92
CA ASP A 70 15.16 3.57 -2.49
C ASP A 70 13.77 2.94 -2.66
N VAL A 71 13.10 2.67 -1.52
CA VAL A 71 11.73 2.19 -1.49
C VAL A 71 10.89 3.07 -0.58
N ASP A 72 9.79 3.59 -1.15
CA ASP A 72 8.72 4.22 -0.40
C ASP A 72 7.63 3.20 -0.11
N THR A 73 7.40 2.95 1.18
CA THR A 73 6.42 2.00 1.63
C THR A 73 5.14 2.68 2.11
N ARG A 74 4.03 1.96 1.96
CA ARG A 74 2.76 2.23 2.63
C ARG A 74 2.18 0.92 3.12
N LEU A 75 1.23 1.03 4.04
CA LEU A 75 0.49 -0.10 4.60
C LEU A 75 -1.01 0.14 4.40
N ALA A 76 -1.72 -0.88 3.93
CA ALA A 76 -3.18 -0.90 3.86
C ALA A 76 -3.72 -2.14 4.57
N ALA A 77 -4.84 -1.96 5.24
CA ALA A 77 -5.59 -3.02 5.87
C ALA A 77 -6.38 -3.80 4.79
N TRP A 78 -6.33 -5.13 4.84
CA TRP A 78 -7.18 -6.02 4.09
C TRP A 78 -8.25 -6.55 5.03
N HIS A 79 -9.51 -6.21 4.78
CA HIS A 79 -10.62 -6.78 5.54
C HIS A 79 -11.11 -8.07 4.88
N CYS A 80 -10.98 -9.18 5.61
CA CYS A 80 -11.31 -10.53 5.14
C CYS A 80 -12.74 -10.92 5.55
N GLN A 81 -13.74 -10.49 4.78
CA GLN A 81 -15.14 -10.86 5.01
C GLN A 81 -15.50 -12.16 4.26
N PRO A 82 -15.71 -13.30 4.94
CA PRO A 82 -15.96 -14.59 4.28
C PRO A 82 -17.34 -14.66 3.63
N ASP A 83 -18.34 -13.99 4.20
CA ASP A 83 -19.69 -13.88 3.62
C ASP A 83 -20.06 -12.40 3.46
N THR A 84 -20.06 -11.95 2.21
CA THR A 84 -20.36 -10.56 1.85
C THR A 84 -21.83 -10.19 2.04
N GLN A 85 -22.70 -11.15 2.38
CA GLN A 85 -24.09 -10.90 2.75
C GLN A 85 -24.26 -10.58 4.24
N ILE A 86 -23.26 -10.88 5.07
CA ILE A 86 -23.27 -10.53 6.49
C ILE A 86 -22.83 -9.07 6.60
N ASP A 87 -23.66 -8.27 7.26
CA ASP A 87 -23.34 -6.89 7.58
C ASP A 87 -22.48 -6.83 8.85
N ASP A 88 -21.24 -6.35 8.71
CA ASP A 88 -20.31 -6.06 9.80
C ASP A 88 -20.14 -4.55 10.05
N ASN A 89 -20.93 -3.69 9.37
CA ASN A 89 -20.85 -2.24 9.36
C ASN A 89 -19.52 -1.63 8.89
N TYR A 90 -18.54 -2.42 8.45
CA TYR A 90 -17.21 -1.97 8.05
C TYR A 90 -16.86 -2.34 6.60
N TYR A 91 -17.39 -3.44 6.08
CA TYR A 91 -17.09 -3.96 4.75
C TYR A 91 -17.35 -2.93 3.64
N ALA A 92 -18.43 -2.14 3.75
CA ALA A 92 -18.72 -1.08 2.78
C ALA A 92 -17.67 0.04 2.79
N GLU A 93 -17.20 0.44 3.97
CA GLU A 93 -16.14 1.46 4.13
C GLU A 93 -14.80 0.93 3.62
N TYR A 94 -14.49 -0.33 3.91
CA TYR A 94 -13.32 -1.01 3.38
C TYR A 94 -13.33 -1.05 1.85
N LEU A 95 -14.44 -1.46 1.22
CA LEU A 95 -14.56 -1.49 -0.24
C LEU A 95 -14.40 -0.10 -0.86
N TYR A 96 -14.98 0.92 -0.24
CA TYR A 96 -14.81 2.31 -0.67
C TYR A 96 -13.34 2.73 -0.61
N SER A 97 -12.68 2.50 0.52
CA SER A 97 -11.28 2.86 0.74
C SER A 97 -10.33 2.11 -0.20
N ARG A 98 -10.52 0.79 -0.36
CA ARG A 98 -9.76 -0.03 -1.31
C ARG A 98 -9.95 0.45 -2.75
N GLY A 99 -11.18 0.79 -3.13
CA GLY A 99 -11.49 1.34 -4.46
C GLY A 99 -10.81 2.69 -4.71
N GLN A 100 -10.75 3.57 -3.70
CA GLN A 100 -9.99 4.82 -3.80
C GLN A 100 -8.50 4.58 -4.03
N VAL A 101 -7.91 3.60 -3.32
CA VAL A 101 -6.51 3.23 -3.50
C VAL A 101 -6.26 2.74 -4.91
N ASP A 102 -7.04 1.77 -5.39
CA ASP A 102 -6.94 1.23 -6.76
C ASP A 102 -6.98 2.34 -7.81
N ASP A 103 -8.00 3.19 -7.75
CA ASP A 103 -8.22 4.29 -8.69
C ASP A 103 -7.08 5.34 -8.66
N VAL A 104 -6.61 5.73 -7.47
CA VAL A 104 -5.49 6.69 -7.34
C VAL A 104 -4.19 6.12 -7.88
N LEU A 105 -3.93 4.84 -7.67
CA LEU A 105 -2.69 4.21 -8.12
C LEU A 105 -2.62 4.10 -9.64
N GLN A 106 -3.74 4.01 -10.34
CA GLN A 106 -3.79 3.98 -11.81
C GLN A 106 -3.66 5.37 -12.46
N ARG A 107 -3.83 6.45 -11.69
CA ARG A 107 -3.82 7.84 -12.19
C ARG A 107 -2.42 8.46 -12.15
N ARG A 108 -2.18 9.40 -13.06
CA ARG A 108 -0.94 10.20 -13.14
C ARG A 108 -1.28 11.68 -13.24
N ARG A 109 -0.52 12.55 -12.57
CA ARG A 109 -0.60 14.01 -12.75
C ARG A 109 0.06 14.44 -14.06
N SER A 110 -0.59 15.34 -14.79
CA SER A 110 -0.10 15.87 -16.08
C SER A 110 0.72 17.15 -15.92
N GLY A 111 0.44 17.94 -14.88
CA GLY A 111 1.12 19.20 -14.59
C GLY A 111 2.23 19.07 -13.55
N THR A 112 2.96 20.17 -13.33
CA THR A 112 3.95 20.29 -12.26
C THR A 112 3.27 20.37 -10.88
N ALA A 113 4.04 20.15 -9.81
CA ALA A 113 3.54 20.28 -8.44
C ALA A 113 2.85 21.65 -8.24
N GLY A 114 1.64 21.64 -7.69
CA GLY A 114 0.81 22.83 -7.47
C GLY A 114 -0.09 23.24 -8.66
N SER A 115 0.03 22.59 -9.82
CA SER A 115 -0.87 22.83 -10.96
C SER A 115 -2.31 22.43 -10.65
N ALA A 116 -3.28 23.14 -11.23
CA ALA A 116 -4.70 22.79 -11.12
C ALA A 116 -4.98 21.40 -11.75
N PRO A 117 -5.87 20.58 -11.15
CA PRO A 117 -6.27 19.30 -11.72
C PRO A 117 -6.93 19.45 -13.10
N VAL A 118 -6.59 18.57 -14.03
CA VAL A 118 -7.21 18.50 -15.37
C VAL A 118 -7.88 17.16 -15.61
N ARG A 119 -8.81 17.07 -16.58
CA ARG A 119 -9.52 15.82 -16.92
C ARG A 119 -8.58 14.64 -17.19
N LEU A 120 -7.43 14.93 -17.79
CA LEU A 120 -6.38 13.97 -18.12
C LEU A 120 -5.75 13.33 -16.85
N ASP A 121 -5.78 14.01 -15.70
CA ASP A 121 -5.31 13.46 -14.42
C ASP A 121 -6.21 12.36 -13.86
N ALA A 122 -7.47 12.32 -14.30
CA ALA A 122 -8.45 11.33 -13.87
C ALA A 122 -8.54 10.11 -14.82
N LEU A 123 -7.71 10.05 -15.87
CA LEU A 123 -7.63 8.88 -16.74
C LEU A 123 -6.62 7.86 -16.17
N PRO A 124 -6.92 6.56 -16.26
CA PRO A 124 -5.95 5.52 -15.91
C PRO A 124 -4.82 5.54 -16.95
N ARG A 125 -3.61 5.87 -16.52
CA ARG A 125 -2.43 6.07 -17.39
C ARG A 125 -1.18 5.37 -16.88
N ARG A 126 -1.34 4.53 -15.86
CA ARG A 126 -0.36 3.59 -15.33
C ARG A 126 -1.11 2.47 -14.61
N GLY A 127 -0.38 1.44 -14.17
CA GLY A 127 -0.91 0.37 -13.34
C GLY A 127 -0.01 0.10 -12.15
N TYR A 128 -0.28 -1.03 -11.52
CA TYR A 128 0.53 -1.60 -10.46
C TYR A 128 0.65 -3.11 -10.68
N LEU A 129 1.68 -3.71 -10.09
CA LEU A 129 1.86 -5.16 -10.03
C LEU A 129 1.46 -5.61 -8.64
N GLU A 130 0.48 -6.52 -8.54
CA GLU A 130 0.20 -7.25 -7.31
C GLU A 130 1.11 -8.48 -7.21
N VAL A 131 1.79 -8.61 -6.08
CA VAL A 131 2.62 -9.76 -5.73
C VAL A 131 2.04 -10.39 -4.48
N THR A 132 1.55 -11.62 -4.60
CA THR A 132 1.17 -12.45 -3.44
C THR A 132 2.43 -12.88 -2.70
N LEU A 133 2.49 -12.62 -1.39
CA LEU A 133 3.69 -12.85 -0.56
C LEU A 133 3.50 -13.93 0.50
N ASP A 134 2.24 -14.20 0.84
CA ASP A 134 1.80 -15.30 1.67
C ASP A 134 0.63 -16.00 1.01
N ASP A 135 0.45 -17.28 1.30
CA ASP A 135 -0.57 -18.12 0.65
C ASP A 135 -1.98 -17.83 1.18
N TYR A 136 -2.13 -16.80 2.03
CA TYR A 136 -3.33 -16.50 2.82
C TYR A 136 -3.72 -17.65 3.77
N THR A 137 -2.73 -18.45 4.22
CA THR A 137 -2.90 -19.63 5.09
C THR A 137 -2.15 -19.53 6.40
#